data_AF-A0A7C4S9P0-F1
#
_entry.id   AF-A0A7C4S9P0-F1
#
_cell.length_a   1.000
_cell.length_b   1.000
_cell.length_c   1.000
_cell.angle_alpha   90.00
_cell.angle_beta   90.00
_cell.angle_gamma   90.00
#
_symmetry.space_group_name_H-M   'P 1'
#
loop_
_entity.id
_entity.type
_entity.pdbx_description
1 polymer ?
#
loop_
_entity_poly.entity_id
_entity_poly.type
_entity_poly.pdbx_seq_one_letter_code
_entity_poly.pdbx_strand_id
1 'polypeptide(L)'
;GLTPEYMLPPLDRVEEIDVEERDLRNAAEELNDDTEPDLIFIGCPHASLEELIVIMQGLQGRIVKKEMWVCVSRFLKELAKQLGIYQKLEGLGVKIVSDTCPIVAPIISLGVKSIATNSAKGVWYSRNINKVKAKIARLPDLIEDAVK
;
A
#
# COMPACT_ATOMS: atom_id res chain seq x y z
N GLY A 1 -10.96 -21.90 0.64
CA GLY A 1 -10.32 -23.07 1.27
C GLY A 1 -10.80 -23.14 2.70
N LEU A 2 -10.94 -24.34 3.26
CA LEU A 2 -11.25 -24.53 4.67
C LEU A 2 -9.92 -24.76 5.39
N THR A 3 -9.70 -24.10 6.53
CA THR A 3 -8.49 -24.34 7.33
C THR A 3 -8.63 -25.68 8.07
N PRO A 4 -7.53 -26.35 8.45
CA PRO A 4 -7.58 -27.61 9.21
C PRO A 4 -8.44 -27.52 10.48
N GLU A 5 -8.51 -26.33 11.07
CA GLU A 5 -9.24 -26.01 12.30
C GLU A 5 -10.76 -25.92 12.09
N TYR A 6 -11.24 -25.86 10.83
CA TYR A 6 -12.67 -25.75 10.52
C TYR A 6 -13.50 -26.95 11.04
N MET A 7 -12.87 -28.10 11.22
CA MET A 7 -13.50 -29.32 11.74
C MET A 7 -13.47 -29.38 13.28
N LEU A 8 -12.78 -28.46 13.95
CA LEU A 8 -12.69 -28.46 15.40
C LEU A 8 -13.99 -27.96 16.02
N PRO A 9 -14.42 -28.53 17.16
CA PRO A 9 -15.53 -27.97 17.90
C PRO A 9 -15.21 -26.53 18.31
N PRO A 10 -16.23 -25.65 18.42
CA PRO A 10 -16.03 -24.31 18.95
C PRO A 10 -15.36 -24.39 20.33
N LEU A 11 -14.37 -23.53 20.57
CA LEU A 11 -13.71 -23.47 21.88
C LEU A 11 -14.70 -22.90 22.91
N ASP A 12 -14.83 -23.56 24.07
CA ASP A 12 -15.69 -23.10 25.17
C ASP A 12 -15.24 -21.76 25.77
N ARG A 13 -13.96 -21.39 25.57
CA ARG A 13 -13.34 -20.13 25.97
C ARG A 13 -12.29 -19.73 24.95
N VAL A 14 -12.32 -18.46 24.55
CA VAL A 14 -11.31 -17.83 23.69
C VAL A 14 -10.68 -16.66 24.45
N GLU A 15 -9.44 -16.33 24.09
CA GLU A 15 -8.82 -15.09 24.55
C GLU A 15 -9.58 -13.91 23.96
N GLU A 16 -9.97 -12.95 24.80
CA GLU A 16 -10.62 -11.71 24.40
C GLU A 16 -9.67 -10.55 24.68
N ILE A 17 -9.53 -9.66 23.71
CA ILE A 17 -8.67 -8.48 23.80
C ILE A 17 -9.50 -7.27 23.37
N ASP A 18 -9.53 -6.24 24.19
CA ASP A 18 -10.14 -4.96 23.85
C ASP A 18 -9.17 -4.11 23.02
N VAL A 19 -9.65 -3.56 21.91
CA VAL A 19 -8.87 -2.68 21.02
C VAL A 19 -9.52 -1.31 20.98
N GLU A 20 -8.80 -0.30 21.45
CA GLU A 20 -9.21 1.09 21.45
C GLU A 20 -8.50 1.89 20.35
N GLU A 21 -9.03 3.08 20.05
CA GLU A 21 -8.42 4.00 19.09
C GLU A 21 -6.98 4.38 19.46
N ARG A 22 -6.67 4.46 20.77
CA ARG A 22 -5.31 4.72 21.25
C ARG A 22 -4.33 3.62 20.84
N ASP A 23 -4.78 2.36 20.79
CA ASP A 23 -3.92 1.23 20.44
C ASP A 23 -3.55 1.29 18.96
N LEU A 24 -4.51 1.70 18.12
CA LEU A 24 -4.27 1.95 16.70
C LEU A 24 -3.29 3.12 16.47
N ARG A 25 -3.42 4.21 17.24
CA ARG A 25 -2.49 5.35 17.16
C ARG A 25 -1.08 4.95 17.58
N ASN A 26 -0.94 4.28 18.73
CA ASN A 26 0.35 3.81 19.23
C ASN A 26 1.03 2.86 18.23
N ALA A 27 0.27 1.90 17.68
CA ALA A 27 0.79 0.98 16.67
C ALA A 27 1.23 1.71 15.39
N ALA A 28 0.49 2.73 14.94
CA ALA A 28 0.87 3.53 13.79
C ALA A 28 2.15 4.36 14.05
N GLU A 29 2.31 4.91 15.25
CA GLU A 29 3.52 5.63 15.67
C GLU A 29 4.74 4.70 15.72
N GLU A 30 4.61 3.50 16.30
CA GLU A 30 5.70 2.51 16.37
C GLU A 30 6.14 2.01 14.98
N LEU A 31 5.19 1.91 14.06
CA LEU A 31 5.43 1.47 12.68
C LEU A 31 6.11 2.56 11.83
N ASN A 32 5.98 3.83 12.19
CA ASN A 32 6.45 4.97 11.41
C ASN A 32 7.90 5.36 11.74
N ASP A 33 8.76 5.34 10.72
CA ASP A 33 10.06 6.00 10.80
C ASP A 33 9.95 7.46 10.34
N ASP A 34 10.67 8.38 10.99
CA ASP A 34 10.77 9.78 10.53
C ASP A 34 11.66 9.85 9.28
N THR A 35 11.02 9.87 8.11
CA THR A 35 11.68 9.89 6.81
C THR A 35 10.78 10.45 5.72
N GLU A 36 11.41 11.05 4.71
CA GLU A 36 10.77 11.30 3.43
C GLU A 36 10.86 10.03 2.55
N PRO A 37 9.76 9.56 1.92
CA PRO A 37 9.75 8.33 1.14
C PRO A 37 10.30 8.54 -0.28
N ASP A 38 11.19 7.64 -0.72
CA ASP A 38 11.64 7.56 -2.12
C ASP A 38 10.57 6.91 -3.01
N LEU A 39 9.86 5.92 -2.46
CA LEU A 39 8.80 5.16 -3.13
C LEU A 39 7.52 5.18 -2.30
N ILE A 40 6.42 5.58 -2.92
CA ILE A 40 5.08 5.43 -2.39
C ILE A 40 4.43 4.23 -3.08
N PHE A 41 3.95 3.24 -2.33
CA PHE A 41 3.21 2.13 -2.93
C PHE A 41 1.86 1.89 -2.26
N ILE A 42 0.85 1.66 -3.08
CA ILE A 42 -0.53 1.36 -2.70
C ILE A 42 -0.91 -0.02 -3.21
N GLY A 43 -1.73 -0.75 -2.45
CA GLY A 43 -2.22 -2.06 -2.84
C GLY A 43 -1.34 -3.20 -2.35
N CYS A 44 -1.30 -3.44 -1.04
CA CYS A 44 -0.68 -4.62 -0.44
C CYS A 44 -1.78 -5.55 0.11
N PRO A 45 -2.23 -6.58 -0.63
CA PRO A 45 -1.61 -7.16 -1.84
C PRO A 45 -2.04 -6.53 -3.19
N HIS A 46 -3.26 -6.00 -3.30
CA HIS A 46 -3.73 -5.32 -4.51
C HIS A 46 -4.67 -4.17 -4.13
N ALA A 47 -4.57 -3.06 -4.86
CA ALA A 47 -5.47 -1.93 -4.75
C ALA A 47 -6.81 -2.24 -5.43
N SER A 48 -7.87 -1.57 -4.98
CA SER A 48 -9.20 -1.67 -5.56
C SER A 48 -9.43 -0.65 -6.69
N LEU A 49 -10.55 -0.78 -7.42
CA LEU A 49 -10.93 0.20 -8.43
C LEU A 49 -11.24 1.56 -7.79
N GLU A 50 -11.87 1.54 -6.62
CA GLU A 50 -12.19 2.72 -5.82
C GLU A 50 -10.93 3.47 -5.41
N GLU A 51 -9.88 2.75 -4.97
CA GLU A 51 -8.59 3.37 -4.66
C GLU A 51 -7.95 4.02 -5.89
N LEU A 52 -8.03 3.39 -7.08
CA LEU A 52 -7.56 4.02 -8.33
C LEU A 52 -8.32 5.32 -8.65
N ILE A 53 -9.65 5.33 -8.44
CA ILE A 53 -10.48 6.52 -8.65
C ILE A 53 -10.10 7.61 -7.65
N VAL A 54 -9.92 7.26 -6.37
CA VAL A 54 -9.49 8.20 -5.33
C VAL A 54 -8.12 8.80 -5.65
N ILE A 55 -7.16 7.99 -6.12
CA ILE A 55 -5.84 8.49 -6.54
C ILE A 55 -5.98 9.44 -7.73
N MET A 56 -6.72 9.04 -8.77
CA MET A 56 -6.92 9.87 -9.96
C MET A 56 -7.57 11.21 -9.62
N GLN A 57 -8.61 11.19 -8.79
CA GLN A 57 -9.31 12.40 -8.33
C GLN A 57 -8.45 13.24 -7.41
N GLY A 58 -7.72 12.63 -6.48
CA GLY A 58 -6.84 13.32 -5.54
C GLY A 58 -5.66 14.01 -6.23
N LEU A 59 -5.09 13.40 -7.28
CA LEU A 59 -4.03 14.04 -8.05
C LEU A 59 -4.52 15.30 -8.79
N GLN A 60 -5.78 15.37 -9.19
CA GLN A 60 -6.36 16.54 -9.89
C GLN A 60 -5.54 17.00 -11.12
N GLY A 61 -4.91 16.06 -11.82
CA GLY A 61 -4.05 16.35 -12.98
C GLY A 61 -2.61 16.77 -12.63
N ARG A 62 -2.22 16.78 -11.36
CA ARG A 62 -0.84 16.99 -10.91
C ARG A 62 0.02 15.76 -11.22
N ILE A 63 1.22 16.00 -11.72
CA ILE A 63 2.22 14.96 -11.98
C ILE A 63 2.90 14.60 -10.65
N VAL A 64 3.02 13.31 -10.37
CA VAL A 64 3.77 12.83 -9.20
C VAL A 64 5.26 13.11 -9.41
N LYS A 65 5.92 13.62 -8.37
CA LYS A 65 7.36 13.90 -8.37
C LYS A 65 8.16 12.79 -7.70
N LYS A 66 7.51 12.00 -6.85
CA LYS A 66 8.07 10.81 -6.21
C LYS A 66 7.63 9.56 -6.97
N GLU A 67 8.42 8.51 -6.84
CA GLU A 67 8.08 7.22 -7.44
C GLU A 67 6.80 6.68 -6.78
N MET A 68 5.72 6.50 -7.56
CA MET A 68 4.42 6.04 -7.04
C MET A 68 3.97 4.78 -7.76
N TRP A 69 3.87 3.68 -7.02
CA TRP A 69 3.40 2.38 -7.53
C TRP A 69 2.01 2.07 -7.01
N VAL A 70 1.11 1.67 -7.89
CA VAL A 70 -0.19 1.14 -7.51
C VAL A 70 -0.27 -0.31 -7.98
N CYS A 71 -0.15 -1.22 -7.03
CA CYS A 71 -0.15 -2.66 -7.29
C CYS A 71 -1.59 -3.13 -7.42
N VAL A 72 -1.94 -3.76 -8.54
CA VAL A 72 -3.30 -4.22 -8.85
C VAL A 72 -3.28 -5.65 -9.38
N SER A 73 -4.44 -6.32 -9.35
CA SER A 73 -4.58 -7.59 -10.05
C SER A 73 -4.54 -7.40 -11.57
N ARG A 74 -4.20 -8.45 -12.33
CA ARG A 74 -4.26 -8.43 -13.81
C ARG A 74 -5.63 -8.01 -14.32
N PHE A 75 -6.69 -8.58 -13.74
CA PHE A 75 -8.06 -8.26 -14.10
C PHE A 75 -8.35 -6.76 -13.94
N LEU A 76 -8.00 -6.20 -12.78
CA LEU A 76 -8.23 -4.78 -12.51
C LEU A 76 -7.39 -3.88 -13.41
N LYS A 77 -6.16 -4.29 -13.75
CA LYS A 77 -5.32 -3.56 -14.70
C LYS A 77 -5.98 -3.46 -16.08
N GLU A 78 -6.55 -4.56 -16.59
CA GLU A 78 -7.26 -4.55 -17.88
C GLU A 78 -8.56 -3.74 -17.81
N LEU A 79 -9.32 -3.87 -16.72
CA LEU A 79 -10.51 -3.05 -16.50
C LEU A 79 -10.17 -1.55 -16.45
N ALA A 80 -9.10 -1.18 -15.74
CA ALA A 80 -8.64 0.21 -15.66
C ALA A 80 -8.22 0.76 -17.02
N LYS A 81 -7.66 -0.06 -17.93
CA LYS A 81 -7.38 0.32 -19.32
C LYS A 81 -8.65 0.55 -20.12
N GLN A 82 -9.64 -0.33 -20.00
CA GLN A 82 -10.94 -0.19 -20.68
C GLN A 82 -11.68 1.07 -20.26
N LEU A 83 -11.56 1.46 -18.99
CA LEU A 83 -12.16 2.67 -18.43
C LEU A 83 -11.33 3.95 -18.68
N GLY A 84 -10.15 3.85 -19.31
CA GLY A 84 -9.25 4.99 -19.52
C GLY A 84 -8.56 5.51 -18.24
N ILE A 85 -8.73 4.82 -17.10
CA ILE A 85 -8.13 5.19 -15.82
C ILE A 85 -6.63 4.94 -15.85
N TYR A 86 -6.21 3.82 -16.45
CA TYR A 86 -4.81 3.44 -16.55
C TYR A 86 -3.99 4.54 -17.23
N GLN A 87 -4.43 4.99 -18.41
CA GLN A 87 -3.72 5.98 -19.23
C GLN A 87 -3.68 7.34 -18.56
N LYS A 88 -4.75 7.73 -17.84
CA LYS A 88 -4.77 8.97 -17.07
C LYS A 88 -3.74 8.94 -15.94
N LEU A 89 -3.73 7.88 -15.14
CA LEU A 89 -2.78 7.74 -14.03
C LEU A 89 -1.33 7.61 -14.52
N GLU A 90 -1.10 6.83 -15.58
CA GLU A 90 0.21 6.71 -16.22
C GLU A 90 0.72 8.06 -16.75
N GLY A 91 -0.15 8.85 -17.37
CA GLY A 91 0.16 10.21 -17.83
C GLY A 91 0.51 11.19 -16.70
N LEU A 92 0.13 10.88 -15.46
CA LEU A 92 0.51 11.64 -14.26
C LEU A 92 1.77 11.10 -13.57
N GLY A 93 2.42 10.08 -14.14
CA GLY A 93 3.64 9.47 -13.60
C GLY A 93 3.39 8.31 -12.62
N VAL A 94 2.14 7.89 -12.42
CA VAL A 94 1.80 6.77 -11.54
C VAL A 94 2.04 5.44 -12.27
N LYS A 95 2.82 4.55 -11.67
CA LYS A 95 3.07 3.21 -12.23
C LYS A 95 2.03 2.21 -11.73
N ILE A 96 1.18 1.73 -12.63
CA ILE A 96 0.23 0.65 -12.32
C ILE A 96 0.89 -0.70 -12.59
N VAL A 97 1.21 -1.40 -11.51
CA VAL A 97 2.01 -2.62 -11.51
C VAL A 97 1.10 -3.82 -11.24
N SER A 98 1.29 -4.91 -11.97
CA SER A 98 0.68 -6.21 -11.68
C SER A 98 1.77 -7.26 -11.52
N ASP A 99 1.45 -8.39 -10.90
CA ASP A 99 2.31 -9.60 -10.86
C ASP A 99 3.59 -9.49 -10.03
N THR A 100 3.73 -8.42 -9.26
CA THR A 100 4.83 -8.28 -8.32
C THR A 100 4.38 -7.53 -7.07
N CYS A 101 5.08 -7.79 -5.97
CA CYS A 101 4.88 -7.10 -4.70
C CYS A 101 6.15 -6.28 -4.42
N PRO A 102 6.05 -4.98 -4.07
CA PRO A 102 7.20 -4.13 -3.77
C PRO A 102 8.09 -4.71 -2.66
N ILE A 103 7.53 -5.55 -1.79
CA ILE A 103 8.26 -6.23 -0.72
C ILE A 103 9.29 -7.23 -1.26
N VAL A 104 8.98 -7.95 -2.34
CA VAL A 104 9.88 -8.98 -2.91
C VAL A 104 10.52 -8.55 -4.23
N ALA A 105 10.06 -7.44 -4.81
CA ALA A 105 10.72 -6.79 -5.92
C ALA A 105 12.10 -6.25 -5.48
N PRO A 106 13.08 -6.13 -6.39
CA PRO A 106 14.43 -5.66 -6.06
C PRO A 106 14.46 -4.12 -5.90
N ILE A 107 13.58 -3.55 -5.08
CA ILE A 107 13.44 -2.09 -4.89
C ILE A 107 14.73 -1.45 -4.35
N ILE A 108 15.51 -2.19 -3.56
CA ILE A 108 16.81 -1.73 -3.03
C ILE A 108 17.80 -1.53 -4.18
N SER A 109 17.82 -2.45 -5.15
CA SER A 109 18.67 -2.33 -6.36
C SER A 109 18.23 -1.16 -7.26
N LEU A 110 17.00 -0.67 -7.10
CA LEU A 110 16.50 0.55 -7.74
C LEU A 110 16.83 1.82 -6.94
N GLY A 111 17.58 1.70 -5.84
CA GLY A 111 18.02 2.82 -5.01
C GLY A 111 17.02 3.27 -3.94
N VAL A 112 15.92 2.55 -3.74
CA VAL A 112 14.91 2.86 -2.73
C VAL A 112 15.45 2.58 -1.32
N LYS A 113 15.48 3.61 -0.47
CA LYS A 113 15.93 3.54 0.93
C LYS A 113 14.81 3.83 1.92
N SER A 114 13.74 4.47 1.47
CA SER A 114 12.54 4.75 2.26
C SER A 114 11.26 4.51 1.45
N ILE A 115 10.23 3.97 2.09
CA ILE A 115 8.93 3.74 1.47
C ILE A 115 7.79 4.38 2.28
N ALA A 116 6.68 4.67 1.61
CA ALA A 116 5.42 4.98 2.28
C ALA A 116 4.26 4.18 1.67
N THR A 117 3.35 3.71 2.51
CA THR A 117 2.21 2.89 2.09
C THR A 117 1.01 3.05 3.04
N ASN A 118 -0.19 2.71 2.58
CA ASN A 118 -1.39 2.64 3.43
C ASN A 118 -1.56 1.26 4.11
N SER A 119 -0.53 0.42 4.11
CA SER A 119 -0.58 -0.94 4.62
C SER A 119 0.41 -1.18 5.77
N ALA A 120 -0.11 -1.50 6.97
CA ALA A 120 0.72 -1.91 8.10
C ALA A 120 1.56 -3.15 7.79
N LYS A 121 0.99 -4.11 7.05
CA LYS A 121 1.70 -5.29 6.54
C LYS A 121 2.85 -4.87 5.63
N GLY A 122 2.60 -3.93 4.71
CA GLY A 122 3.61 -3.40 3.81
C GLY A 122 4.77 -2.72 4.56
N VAL A 123 4.46 -1.91 5.58
CA VAL A 123 5.48 -1.28 6.44
C VAL A 123 6.29 -2.33 7.17
N TRP A 124 5.63 -3.27 7.84
CA TRP A 124 6.31 -4.30 8.63
C TRP A 124 7.29 -5.10 7.79
N TYR A 125 6.88 -5.60 6.62
CA TYR A 125 7.79 -6.35 5.76
C TYR A 125 8.89 -5.48 5.15
N SER A 126 8.60 -4.23 4.79
CA SER A 126 9.64 -3.33 4.25
C SER A 126 10.75 -3.10 5.28
N ARG A 127 10.39 -2.88 6.54
CA ARG A 127 11.36 -2.71 7.63
C ARG A 127 12.10 -4.01 7.95
N ASN A 128 11.38 -5.14 8.01
CA ASN A 128 11.95 -6.39 8.50
C ASN A 128 12.70 -7.20 7.43
N ILE A 129 12.23 -7.21 6.18
CA ILE A 129 12.83 -7.93 5.06
C ILE A 129 13.77 -7.02 4.27
N ASN A 130 13.27 -5.88 3.79
CA ASN A 130 14.04 -4.99 2.91
C ASN A 130 15.01 -4.07 3.67
N LYS A 131 14.87 -3.97 5.00
CA LYS A 131 15.70 -3.10 5.86
C LYS A 131 15.70 -1.64 5.41
N VAL A 132 14.59 -1.18 4.84
CA VAL A 132 14.36 0.22 4.47
C VAL A 132 13.55 0.93 5.54
N LYS A 133 13.68 2.26 5.62
CA LYS A 133 12.78 3.06 6.44
C LYS A 133 11.37 3.01 5.85
N ALA A 134 10.34 3.06 6.69
CA ALA A 134 8.97 2.99 6.21
C ALA A 134 8.03 3.91 6.97
N LYS A 135 7.03 4.41 6.24
CA LYS A 135 5.96 5.25 6.75
C LYS A 135 4.60 4.65 6.40
N ILE A 136 3.71 4.54 7.38
CA ILE A 136 2.28 4.29 7.17
C ILE A 136 1.53 5.63 7.19
N ALA A 137 0.73 5.87 6.17
CA ALA A 137 -0.14 7.04 6.10
C ALA A 137 -1.43 6.72 5.33
N ARG A 138 -2.44 7.57 5.47
CA ARG A 138 -3.70 7.40 4.74
C ARG A 138 -3.51 7.73 3.27
N LEU A 139 -4.34 7.15 2.42
CA LEU A 139 -4.26 7.35 0.97
C LEU A 139 -4.24 8.84 0.55
N PRO A 140 -5.08 9.75 1.09
CA PRO A 140 -5.01 11.17 0.74
C PRO A 140 -3.66 11.81 1.09
N ASP A 141 -3.10 11.47 2.25
CA ASP A 141 -1.82 12.01 2.70
C ASP A 141 -0.67 11.51 1.80
N LEU A 142 -0.75 10.25 1.34
CA LEU A 142 0.21 9.68 0.39
C LEU A 142 0.12 10.32 -0.99
N ILE A 143 -1.09 10.65 -1.46
CA ILE A 143 -1.29 11.37 -2.73
C ILE A 143 -0.65 12.76 -2.66
N GLU A 144 -0.84 13.48 -1.56
CA GLU A 144 -0.18 14.78 -1.36
C GLU A 144 1.33 14.65 -1.20
N ASP A 145 1.82 13.62 -0.51
CA ASP A 145 3.25 13.36 -0.41
C ASP A 145 3.88 13.04 -1.77
N ALA A 146 3.14 12.43 -2.71
CA ALA A 146 3.63 12.06 -4.04
C ALA A 146 3.88 13.25 -4.98
N VAL A 147 3.20 14.38 -4.77
CA VAL A 147 3.27 15.57 -5.64
C VAL A 147 4.14 16.70 -5.08
N LYS A 148 4.59 16.57 -3.83
CA LYS A 148 5.57 17.47 -3.21
C LYS A 148 6.90 17.35 -3.94
#